data_AF-A0AAC9XPY5-F1
#
_entry.id   AF-A0AAC9XPY5-F1
#
_cell.length_a   1.000
_cell.length_b   1.000
_cell.length_c   1.000
_cell.angle_alpha   90.00
_cell.angle_beta   90.00
_cell.angle_gamma   90.00
#
_symmetry.space_group_name_H-M   'P 1'
#
loop_
_entity.id
_entity.type
_entity.pdbx_description
1 polymer ?
#
loop_
_entity_poly.entity_id
_entity_poly.type
_entity_poly.pdbx_seq_one_letter_code
_entity_poly.pdbx_strand_id
1 'polypeptide(L)'
;MEEILTIRPYQTLAYVIMTLTVCLILVKSLLLPSQEEIVFIGYSLALLAWSSALLKQQIIFTQHAVRFLNIPLDDQGALGNDPYITYTDIIACRVAPTGIEITTQAKTLKVNLSLSAKRLAELKQAFSAHGIRLNKDITLSQT
;
A
#
# COMPACT_ATOMS: atom_id res chain seq x y z
N MET A 1 -13.68 18.87 -0.18
CA MET A 1 -13.89 17.45 -0.55
C MET A 1 -13.59 16.65 0.70
N GLU A 2 -14.60 16.07 1.35
CA GLU A 2 -14.41 15.37 2.63
C GLU A 2 -13.83 13.97 2.38
N GLU A 3 -12.59 13.78 2.81
CA GLU A 3 -11.99 12.45 2.93
C GLU A 3 -12.76 11.68 4.01
N ILE A 4 -13.32 10.52 3.66
CA ILE A 4 -14.07 9.70 4.61
C ILE A 4 -13.12 8.77 5.35
N LEU A 5 -12.14 8.21 4.63
CA LEU A 5 -11.20 7.27 5.20
C LEU A 5 -9.91 7.23 4.39
N THR A 6 -8.77 7.31 5.07
CA THR A 6 -7.44 7.18 4.46
C THR A 6 -6.72 5.96 5.06
N ILE A 7 -6.45 4.96 4.22
CA ILE A 7 -5.73 3.76 4.59
C ILE A 7 -4.28 3.87 4.10
N ARG A 8 -3.32 3.72 5.01
CA ARG A 8 -1.88 3.71 4.71
C ARG A 8 -1.35 2.28 4.86
N PRO A 9 -1.24 1.50 3.77
CA PRO A 9 -0.98 0.06 3.84
C PRO A 9 0.37 -0.28 4.48
N TYR A 10 1.41 0.50 4.21
CA TYR A 10 2.78 0.21 4.66
C TYR A 10 3.27 1.09 5.81
N GLN A 11 2.38 1.82 6.48
CA GLN A 11 2.79 2.75 7.54
C GLN A 11 3.57 2.07 8.67
N THR A 12 3.08 0.93 9.16
CA THR A 12 3.77 0.18 10.21
C THR A 12 5.12 -0.33 9.76
N LEU A 13 5.21 -0.90 8.55
CA LEU A 13 6.46 -1.40 7.99
C LEU A 13 7.49 -0.27 7.83
N ALA A 14 7.06 0.88 7.32
CA ALA A 14 7.92 2.05 7.16
C ALA A 14 8.48 2.53 8.50
N TYR A 15 7.66 2.61 9.55
CA TYR A 15 8.14 2.97 10.88
C TYR A 15 9.12 1.95 11.47
N VAL A 16 8.89 0.66 11.23
CA VAL A 16 9.82 -0.40 11.66
C VAL A 16 11.16 -0.23 10.96
N ILE A 17 11.18 -0.02 9.64
CA ILE A 17 12.41 0.22 8.87
C ILE A 17 13.13 1.47 9.38
N MET A 18 12.41 2.58 9.59
CA MET A 18 12.99 3.81 10.14
C MET A 18 13.61 3.58 11.52
N THR A 19 12.88 2.94 12.43
CA THR A 19 13.34 2.67 13.80
C THR A 19 14.57 1.77 13.81
N LEU A 20 14.54 0.67 13.04
CA LEU A 20 15.68 -0.23 12.91
C LEU A 20 16.90 0.47 12.31
N THR A 21 16.70 1.32 11.30
CA THR A 21 17.79 2.10 10.69
C THR A 21 18.43 3.05 11.70
N VAL A 22 17.61 3.75 12.50
CA VAL A 22 18.11 4.63 13.58
C VAL A 22 18.87 3.83 14.64
N CYS A 23 18.34 2.69 15.09
CA CYS A 23 19.03 1.81 16.04
C CYS A 23 20.38 1.32 15.50
N LEU A 24 20.43 0.93 14.22
CA LEU A 24 21.67 0.50 13.57
C LEU A 24 22.71 1.63 13.53
N ILE A 25 22.29 2.86 13.22
CA ILE A 25 23.17 4.04 13.24
C ILE A 25 23.72 4.27 14.65
N LEU A 26 22.87 4.20 15.69
CA LEU A 26 23.29 4.38 17.09
C LEU A 26 24.29 3.30 17.52
N VAL A 27 23.99 2.04 17.22
CA VAL A 27 24.87 0.89 17.53
C VAL A 27 26.21 1.02 16.79
N LYS A 28 26.20 1.39 15.50
CA LYS A 28 27.42 1.63 14.71
C LYS A 28 28.29 2.70 15.35
N SER A 29 27.70 3.83 15.75
CA SER A 29 28.41 4.95 16.41
C SER A 29 29.03 4.57 17.77
N LEU A 30 28.51 3.53 18.43
CA LEU A 30 28.97 3.10 19.75
C LEU A 30 30.01 1.95 19.71
N LEU A 31 29.98 1.08 18.71
CA LEU A 31 30.58 -0.27 18.82
C LEU A 31 31.50 -0.71 17.67
N LEU A 32 31.56 -0.01 16.53
CA LEU A 32 32.18 -0.58 15.32
C LEU A 32 33.29 0.30 14.72
N PRO A 33 34.42 -0.30 14.28
CA PRO A 33 35.52 0.41 13.62
C PRO A 33 35.13 1.04 12.27
N SER A 34 35.90 2.03 11.84
CA SER A 34 35.59 3.00 10.76
C SER A 34 35.70 2.48 9.32
N GLN A 35 36.13 1.24 9.10
CA GLN A 35 36.15 0.67 7.75
C GLN A 35 34.70 0.47 7.29
N GLU A 36 34.35 1.07 6.14
CA GLU A 36 33.04 1.06 5.46
C GLU A 36 31.98 2.10 5.89
N GLU A 37 32.36 3.19 6.58
CA GLU A 37 31.42 4.24 6.99
C GLU A 37 30.58 4.82 5.83
N ILE A 38 31.19 5.09 4.68
CA ILE A 38 30.50 5.69 3.53
C ILE A 38 29.41 4.75 3.00
N VAL A 39 29.72 3.45 2.92
CA VAL A 39 28.79 2.43 2.42
C VAL A 39 27.62 2.27 3.40
N PHE A 40 27.91 2.22 4.69
CA PHE A 40 26.89 2.14 5.75
C PHE A 40 25.95 3.36 5.77
N ILE A 41 26.50 4.57 5.63
CA ILE A 41 25.71 5.81 5.53
C ILE A 41 24.85 5.77 4.26
N GLY A 42 25.42 5.37 3.13
CA GLY A 42 24.68 5.22 1.87
C GLY A 42 23.48 4.28 1.99
N TYR A 43 23.68 3.08 2.57
CA TYR A 43 22.60 2.13 2.81
C TYR A 43 21.54 2.65 3.78
N SER A 44 21.97 3.31 4.87
CA SER A 44 21.04 3.89 5.85
C SER A 44 20.18 4.99 5.22
N LEU A 45 20.78 5.86 4.41
CA LEU A 45 20.04 6.89 3.65
C LEU A 45 19.08 6.28 2.64
N ALA A 46 19.49 5.22 1.94
CA ALA A 46 18.62 4.51 1.01
C ALA A 46 17.41 3.88 1.72
N LEU A 47 17.60 3.25 2.89
CA LEU A 47 16.53 2.69 3.70
C LEU A 47 15.57 3.75 4.23
N LEU A 48 16.09 4.92 4.65
CA LEU A 48 15.27 6.05 5.07
C LEU A 48 14.48 6.66 3.91
N ALA A 49 15.08 6.78 2.72
CA ALA A 49 14.41 7.25 1.52
C ALA A 49 13.29 6.28 1.10
N TRP A 50 13.58 4.97 1.11
CA TRP A 50 12.62 3.94 0.75
C TRP A 50 11.44 3.85 1.74
N SER A 51 11.72 3.87 3.04
CA SER A 51 10.66 3.92 4.07
C SER A 51 9.82 5.20 3.98
N SER A 52 10.43 6.34 3.63
CA SER A 52 9.70 7.57 3.35
C SER A 52 8.80 7.45 2.13
N ALA A 53 9.23 6.75 1.08
CA ALA A 53 8.38 6.46 -0.08
C ALA A 53 7.19 5.57 0.30
N LEU A 54 7.39 4.56 1.15
CA LEU A 54 6.30 3.71 1.67
C LEU A 54 5.27 4.51 2.47
N LEU A 55 5.67 5.54 3.22
CA LEU A 55 4.74 6.42 3.96
C LEU A 55 3.87 7.30 3.05
N LYS A 56 4.31 7.56 1.83
CA LYS A 56 3.55 8.33 0.83
C LYS A 56 2.50 7.50 0.11
N GLN A 57 2.49 6.18 0.31
CA GLN A 57 1.50 5.28 -0.28
C GLN A 57 0.19 5.33 0.50
N GLN A 58 -0.91 5.68 -0.18
CA GLN A 58 -2.21 5.89 0.46
C GLN A 58 -3.35 5.38 -0.42
N ILE A 59 -4.39 4.88 0.23
CA ILE A 59 -5.68 4.55 -0.38
C ILE A 59 -6.72 5.45 0.28
N ILE A 60 -7.31 6.35 -0.49
CA ILE A 60 -8.25 7.36 0.01
C ILE A 60 -9.65 7.00 -0.49
N PHE A 61 -10.57 6.78 0.45
CA PHE A 61 -11.99 6.62 0.19
C PHE A 61 -12.67 7.96 0.37
N THR A 62 -13.34 8.40 -0.68
CA THR A 62 -14.16 9.61 -0.71
C THR A 62 -15.64 9.22 -0.76
N GLN A 63 -16.54 10.21 -0.78
CA GLN A 63 -17.98 9.96 -0.91
C GLN A 63 -18.36 9.18 -2.18
N HIS A 64 -17.60 9.34 -3.27
CA HIS A 64 -18.00 8.80 -4.58
C HIS A 64 -16.93 7.95 -5.27
N ALA A 65 -15.71 7.90 -4.74
CA ALA A 65 -14.59 7.25 -5.41
C ALA A 65 -13.52 6.76 -4.43
N VAL A 66 -12.72 5.80 -4.90
CA VAL A 66 -11.46 5.38 -4.29
C VAL A 66 -10.28 5.91 -5.10
N ARG A 67 -9.27 6.42 -4.40
CA ARG A 67 -8.01 6.90 -4.97
C ARG A 67 -6.85 6.07 -4.45
N PHE A 68 -5.91 5.73 -5.32
CA PHE A 68 -4.64 5.13 -4.91
C PHE A 68 -3.54 6.14 -5.21
N LEU A 69 -2.77 6.52 -4.21
CA LEU A 69 -1.69 7.50 -4.33
C LEU A 69 -0.34 6.83 -4.13
N ASN A 70 0.58 7.03 -5.08
CA ASN A 70 1.94 6.46 -5.07
C ASN A 70 2.01 4.92 -4.90
N ILE A 71 0.94 4.21 -5.23
CA ILE A 71 0.91 2.75 -5.17
C ILE A 71 1.21 2.21 -6.58
N PRO A 72 2.24 1.36 -6.75
CA PRO A 72 2.54 0.77 -8.05
C PRO A 72 1.40 -0.14 -8.48
N LEU A 73 0.91 0.09 -9.70
CA LEU A 73 -0.14 -0.70 -10.36
C LEU A 73 0.53 -1.55 -11.44
N ASP A 74 0.13 -2.82 -11.58
CA ASP A 74 0.71 -3.70 -12.61
C ASP A 74 0.37 -3.22 -14.03
N ASP A 75 -0.79 -2.57 -14.20
CA ASP A 75 -1.25 -2.01 -15.49
C ASP A 75 -1.55 -0.51 -15.37
N GLN A 76 -0.49 0.30 -15.34
CA GLN A 76 -0.56 1.77 -15.31
C GLN A 76 -1.17 2.38 -16.58
N GLY A 77 -1.29 1.61 -17.67
CA GLY A 77 -1.53 2.08 -19.04
C GLY A 77 -2.82 2.85 -19.31
N ALA A 78 -3.70 3.07 -18.33
CA ALA A 78 -4.87 3.93 -18.53
C ALA A 78 -5.33 4.76 -17.31
N LEU A 79 -4.65 4.68 -16.15
CA LEU A 79 -5.10 5.40 -14.95
C LEU A 79 -4.08 6.43 -14.41
N GLY A 80 -2.90 6.52 -15.03
CA GLY A 80 -1.83 7.41 -14.57
C GLY A 80 -1.22 6.99 -13.23
N ASN A 81 -0.43 7.88 -12.63
CA ASN A 81 0.28 7.63 -11.37
C ASN A 81 -0.67 7.56 -10.15
N ASP A 82 -1.86 8.15 -10.25
CA ASP A 82 -2.83 8.27 -9.16
C ASP A 82 -4.27 7.91 -9.65
N PRO A 83 -4.60 6.62 -9.80
CA PRO A 83 -5.90 6.16 -10.26
C PRO A 83 -7.03 6.70 -9.37
N TYR A 84 -7.99 7.38 -10.01
CA TYR A 84 -9.27 7.77 -9.43
C TYR A 84 -10.36 6.86 -9.99
N ILE A 85 -11.01 6.05 -9.14
CA ILE A 85 -12.06 5.11 -9.57
C ILE A 85 -13.34 5.42 -8.82
N THR A 86 -14.35 5.86 -9.55
CA THR A 86 -15.71 6.10 -9.09
C THR A 86 -16.41 4.79 -8.72
N TYR A 87 -17.17 4.79 -7.61
CA TYR A 87 -17.84 3.58 -7.12
C TYR A 87 -18.88 3.04 -8.10
N THR A 88 -19.50 3.91 -8.91
CA THR A 88 -20.46 3.54 -9.97
C THR A 88 -19.83 2.71 -11.08
N ASP A 89 -18.51 2.85 -11.29
CA ASP A 89 -17.81 2.19 -12.39
C ASP A 89 -17.26 0.83 -11.98
N ILE A 90 -17.33 0.50 -10.68
CA ILE A 90 -16.84 -0.75 -10.12
C ILE A 90 -17.90 -1.83 -10.31
N ILE A 91 -17.60 -2.78 -11.20
CA ILE A 91 -18.45 -3.95 -11.46
C ILE A 91 -18.18 -5.03 -10.41
N ALA A 92 -16.90 -5.23 -10.09
CA ALA A 92 -16.46 -6.21 -9.10
C ALA A 92 -15.22 -5.70 -8.37
N CYS A 93 -15.14 -6.03 -7.08
CA CYS A 93 -13.97 -5.76 -6.26
C CYS A 93 -13.58 -7.02 -5.50
N ARG A 94 -12.30 -7.36 -5.51
CA ARG A 94 -11.70 -8.44 -4.74
C ARG A 94 -10.64 -7.85 -3.82
N VAL A 95 -10.71 -8.23 -2.56
CA VAL A 95 -9.79 -7.76 -1.53
C VAL A 95 -9.16 -8.98 -0.85
N ALA A 96 -7.88 -9.19 -1.11
CA ALA A 96 -7.08 -10.32 -0.62
C ALA A 96 -5.88 -9.82 0.20
N PRO A 97 -5.25 -10.69 1.01
CA PRO A 97 -4.05 -10.32 1.78
C PRO A 97 -2.89 -9.83 0.93
N THR A 98 -2.79 -10.31 -0.31
CA THR A 98 -1.71 -10.02 -1.27
C THR A 98 -2.03 -8.88 -2.24
N GLY A 99 -3.26 -8.35 -2.22
CA GLY A 99 -3.62 -7.25 -3.09
C GLY A 99 -5.12 -7.00 -3.23
N ILE A 100 -5.43 -5.98 -4.01
CA ILE A 100 -6.79 -5.57 -4.36
C ILE A 100 -6.92 -5.69 -5.87
N GLU A 101 -7.98 -6.34 -6.34
CA GLU A 101 -8.36 -6.34 -7.75
C GLU A 101 -9.69 -5.62 -7.92
N ILE A 102 -9.72 -4.58 -8.76
CA ILE A 102 -10.93 -3.81 -9.06
C ILE A 102 -11.22 -3.94 -10.55
N THR A 103 -12.37 -4.51 -10.89
CA THR A 103 -12.84 -4.61 -12.28
C THR A 103 -13.82 -3.48 -12.57
N THR A 104 -13.48 -2.64 -13.54
CA THR A 104 -14.37 -1.63 -14.12
C THR A 104 -14.83 -2.07 -15.51
N GLN A 105 -15.73 -1.30 -16.14
CA GLN A 105 -16.17 -1.56 -17.52
C GLN A 105 -15.01 -1.52 -18.54
N ALA A 106 -14.00 -0.70 -18.28
CA ALA A 106 -12.88 -0.50 -19.19
C ALA A 106 -11.74 -1.50 -18.95
N LYS A 107 -11.45 -1.83 -17.68
CA LYS A 107 -10.30 -2.69 -17.34
C LYS A 107 -10.36 -3.26 -15.92
N THR A 108 -9.53 -4.26 -15.67
CA THR A 108 -9.23 -4.74 -14.31
C THR A 108 -7.95 -4.08 -13.82
N LEU A 109 -8.03 -3.38 -12.68
CA LEU A 109 -6.90 -2.86 -11.95
C LEU A 109 -6.44 -3.87 -10.90
N LYS A 110 -5.15 -4.22 -10.91
CA LYS A 110 -4.54 -4.99 -9.84
C LYS A 110 -3.57 -4.13 -9.05
N VAL A 111 -3.74 -4.16 -7.74
CA VAL A 111 -2.94 -3.41 -6.77
C VAL A 111 -2.29 -4.43 -5.85
N ASN A 112 -1.02 -4.73 -6.08
CA ASN A 112 -0.27 -5.66 -5.24
C ASN A 112 0.04 -4.99 -3.90
N LEU A 113 -0.52 -5.52 -2.82
CA LEU A 113 -0.40 -4.96 -1.47
C LEU A 113 -0.25 -6.08 -0.46
N SER A 114 0.75 -5.98 0.41
CA SER A 114 0.85 -6.88 1.56
C SER A 114 0.07 -6.29 2.72
N LEU A 115 -1.21 -6.64 2.85
CA LEU A 115 -2.09 -6.12 3.88
C LEU A 115 -2.04 -6.99 5.14
N SER A 116 -1.87 -6.36 6.30
CA SER A 116 -2.10 -7.04 7.59
C SER A 116 -3.57 -7.41 7.75
N ALA A 117 -3.89 -8.43 8.56
CA ALA A 117 -5.27 -8.86 8.79
C ALA A 117 -6.19 -7.71 9.24
N LYS A 118 -5.68 -6.80 10.09
CA LYS A 118 -6.41 -5.60 10.51
C LYS A 118 -6.71 -4.66 9.35
N ARG A 119 -5.70 -4.33 8.53
CA ARG A 119 -5.87 -3.44 7.36
C ARG A 119 -6.76 -4.06 6.30
N LEU A 120 -6.68 -5.38 6.10
CA LEU A 120 -7.56 -6.13 5.22
C LEU A 120 -9.03 -6.00 5.65
N ALA A 121 -9.30 -6.17 6.96
CA ALA A 121 -10.65 -6.02 7.50
C ALA A 121 -11.19 -4.59 7.34
N GLU A 122 -10.38 -3.58 7.67
CA GLU A 122 -10.73 -2.16 7.47
C GLU A 122 -11.06 -1.85 6.01
N LEU A 123 -10.26 -2.38 5.08
CA LEU A 123 -10.43 -2.16 3.66
C LEU A 123 -11.68 -2.87 3.12
N LYS A 124 -11.95 -4.11 3.54
CA LYS A 124 -13.20 -4.83 3.23
C LYS A 124 -14.42 -4.08 3.78
N GLN A 125 -14.32 -3.55 5.00
CA GLN A 125 -15.39 -2.78 5.62
C GLN A 125 -15.65 -1.47 4.87
N ALA A 126 -14.60 -0.75 4.45
CA ALA A 126 -14.72 0.49 3.69
C ALA A 126 -15.43 0.25 2.35
N PHE A 127 -14.99 -0.76 1.57
CA PHE A 127 -15.66 -1.12 0.32
C PHE A 127 -17.12 -1.50 0.52
N SER A 128 -17.41 -2.27 1.57
CA SER A 128 -18.79 -2.68 1.90
C SER A 128 -19.66 -1.48 2.29
N ALA A 129 -19.12 -0.51 3.04
CA ALA A 129 -19.83 0.71 3.44
C ALA A 129 -20.21 1.59 2.24
N HIS A 130 -19.46 1.50 1.14
CA HIS A 130 -19.74 2.17 -0.12
C HIS A 130 -20.60 1.34 -1.09
N GLY A 131 -21.22 0.25 -0.61
CA GLY A 131 -22.15 -0.57 -1.40
C GLY A 131 -21.49 -1.48 -2.44
N ILE A 132 -20.16 -1.61 -2.41
CA ILE A 132 -19.42 -2.43 -3.36
C ILE A 132 -19.47 -3.88 -2.93
N ARG A 133 -20.01 -4.75 -3.79
CA ARG A 133 -20.04 -6.19 -3.54
C ARG A 133 -18.64 -6.78 -3.69
N LEU A 134 -18.07 -7.17 -2.56
CA LEU A 134 -16.81 -7.91 -2.54
C LEU A 134 -17.06 -9.33 -3.04
N ASN A 135 -16.35 -9.74 -4.09
CA ASN A 135 -16.41 -11.11 -4.56
C ASN A 135 -15.79 -12.00 -3.48
N LYS A 136 -16.58 -12.89 -2.89
CA LYS A 136 -16.08 -13.81 -1.86
C LYS A 136 -15.01 -14.69 -2.48
N ASP A 137 -13.92 -14.88 -1.74
CA ASP A 137 -12.79 -15.72 -2.08
C ASP A 137 -13.26 -16.97 -2.85
N ILE A 138 -12.94 -17.03 -4.15
CA ILE A 138 -12.83 -18.32 -4.81
C ILE A 138 -11.67 -18.97 -4.08
N THR A 139 -11.98 -19.90 -3.17
CA THR A 139 -11.06 -20.97 -2.78
C THR A 139 -10.38 -21.42 -4.06
N LEU A 140 -9.08 -21.12 -4.18
CA LEU A 140 -8.22 -21.76 -5.14
C LEU A 140 -8.36 -23.26 -4.89
N SER A 141 -9.28 -23.89 -5.62
CA SER A 141 -9.26 -25.33 -5.83
C SER A 141 -7.92 -25.59 -6.51
N GLN A 142 -6.94 -25.97 -5.70
CA GLN A 142 -5.71 -26.56 -6.18
C GLN A 142 -6.13 -27.80 -6.99
N THR A 143 -5.83 -27.75 -8.29
CA THR A 143 -5.85 -28.92 -9.17
C THR A 143 -4.44 -29.48 -9.22
#